data_AF-A0A532B7H5-F1
#
_entry.id   AF-A0A532B7H5-F1
#
_cell.length_a   1.000
_cell.length_b   1.000
_cell.length_c   1.000
_cell.angle_alpha   90.00
_cell.angle_beta   90.00
_cell.angle_gamma   90.00
#
_symmetry.space_group_name_H-M   'P 1'
#
loop_
_entity.id
_entity.type
_entity.pdbx_description
1 polymer ?
#
loop_
_entity_poly.entity_id
_entity_poly.type
_entity_poly.pdbx_seq_one_letter_code
_entity_poly.pdbx_strand_id
1 'polypeptide(L)'
;TYELDGRLLFARQMADGFDKSQFSLKPVACESVGGYIFICLAKEPADFAPVRAMVEPYLLPHRLREAKVAFESTIVEKGNWKLVWENNRECYHCAGNHPELCKTFPEAPTVTGVQGADSDPDMLAHWAKCEAAGLPSKFRIDPAGQYRATRAPLLRDAVSYTMTGRRAVKKNLSDSVSTDRIGSLLLYHYPTTWNHILGDHAVTFRVLPISATETAVTTKWLVHKDAVEGVDYDLAELTHVWTETNDQDRRIVEENAFGILSPAYEPGP
;
A
#
# COMPACT_ATOMS: atom_id res chain seq x y z
N THR A 1 15.76 -32.33 1.88
CA THR A 1 15.72 -31.46 0.69
C THR A 1 14.32 -31.44 0.14
N TYR A 2 13.77 -30.26 -0.10
CA TYR A 2 12.44 -30.05 -0.67
C TYR A 2 12.56 -29.43 -2.07
N GLU A 3 11.62 -29.74 -2.94
CA GLU A 3 11.42 -29.06 -4.23
C GLU A 3 10.73 -27.70 -4.01
N LEU A 4 10.76 -26.81 -5.02
CA LEU A 4 10.07 -25.52 -4.98
C LEU A 4 8.53 -25.63 -4.83
N ASP A 5 7.96 -26.79 -5.16
CA ASP A 5 6.54 -27.09 -4.92
C ASP A 5 6.25 -27.65 -3.51
N GLY A 6 7.28 -27.75 -2.66
CA GLY A 6 7.17 -28.21 -1.28
C GLY A 6 7.27 -29.72 -1.09
N ARG A 7 7.34 -30.53 -2.15
CA ARG A 7 7.51 -31.99 -2.02
C ARG A 7 8.85 -32.36 -1.39
N LEU A 8 8.85 -33.32 -0.46
CA LEU A 8 10.07 -33.85 0.14
C LEU A 8 10.80 -34.77 -0.84
N LEU A 9 11.90 -34.29 -1.43
CA LEU A 9 12.71 -35.05 -2.39
C LEU A 9 13.61 -36.07 -1.69
N PHE A 10 14.27 -35.66 -0.61
CA PHE A 10 15.29 -36.45 0.08
C PHE A 10 15.31 -36.22 1.58
N ALA A 11 15.35 -37.30 2.36
CA ALA A 11 15.56 -37.33 3.81
C ALA A 11 16.51 -38.48 4.15
N ARG A 12 17.61 -38.20 4.85
CA ARG A 12 18.67 -39.17 5.16
C ARG A 12 18.32 -39.98 6.41
N GLN A 13 18.75 -41.25 6.46
CA GLN A 13 18.63 -42.13 7.65
C GLN A 13 17.19 -42.33 8.15
N MET A 14 16.21 -42.26 7.24
CA MET A 14 14.85 -42.63 7.58
C MET A 14 14.71 -44.15 7.62
N ALA A 15 13.83 -44.64 8.50
CA ALA A 15 13.53 -46.05 8.62
C ALA A 15 12.93 -46.62 7.32
N ASP A 16 13.04 -47.94 7.16
CA ASP A 16 12.37 -48.65 6.08
C ASP A 16 10.85 -48.39 6.13
N GLY A 17 10.25 -48.13 4.97
CA GLY A 17 8.83 -47.76 4.87
C GLY A 17 8.53 -46.28 5.08
N PHE A 18 9.54 -45.41 5.21
CA PHE A 18 9.32 -43.96 5.27
C PHE A 18 8.69 -43.42 3.97
N ASP A 19 7.45 -42.94 4.10
CA ASP A 19 6.70 -42.33 3.02
C ASP A 19 6.91 -40.82 2.98
N LYS A 20 7.78 -40.36 2.08
CA LYS A 20 8.08 -38.94 1.87
C LYS A 20 6.85 -38.10 1.55
N SER A 21 5.79 -38.67 0.98
CA SER A 21 4.59 -37.92 0.58
C SER A 21 3.85 -37.31 1.79
N GLN A 22 3.98 -37.94 2.96
CA GLN A 22 3.35 -37.51 4.22
C GLN A 22 4.10 -36.36 4.92
N PHE A 23 5.28 -35.98 4.42
CA PHE A 23 6.19 -35.00 5.05
C PHE A 23 6.58 -33.85 4.12
N SER A 24 5.71 -33.53 3.15
CA SER A 24 5.85 -32.32 2.33
C SER A 24 5.70 -31.06 3.18
N LEU A 25 6.24 -29.92 2.72
CA LEU A 25 5.99 -28.63 3.36
C LEU A 25 4.49 -28.35 3.37
N LYS A 26 4.00 -27.73 4.46
CA LYS A 26 2.60 -27.32 4.56
C LYS A 26 2.35 -26.18 3.56
N PRO A 27 1.42 -26.32 2.61
CA PRO A 27 1.13 -25.25 1.66
C PRO A 27 0.45 -24.08 2.36
N VAL A 28 0.63 -22.89 1.81
CA VAL A 28 -0.09 -21.66 2.17
C VAL A 28 -0.82 -21.19 0.91
N ALA A 29 -2.10 -20.84 1.02
CA ALA A 29 -2.84 -20.34 -0.12
C ALA A 29 -2.21 -19.03 -0.60
N CYS A 30 -1.99 -18.90 -1.91
CA CYS A 30 -1.25 -17.80 -2.50
C CYS A 30 -1.93 -17.33 -3.78
N GLU A 31 -2.22 -16.05 -3.86
CA GLU A 31 -2.86 -15.39 -5.00
C GLU A 31 -2.02 -14.20 -5.46
N SER A 32 -2.04 -13.91 -6.76
CA SER A 32 -1.35 -12.71 -7.29
C SER A 32 -2.33 -11.81 -8.03
N VAL A 33 -2.26 -10.49 -7.83
CA VAL A 33 -3.12 -9.52 -8.53
C VAL A 33 -2.32 -8.26 -8.85
N GLY A 34 -2.31 -7.85 -10.12
CA GLY A 34 -1.68 -6.58 -10.52
C GLY A 34 -0.20 -6.40 -10.13
N GLY A 35 0.54 -7.48 -9.82
CA GLY A 35 1.93 -7.44 -9.35
C GLY A 35 2.12 -7.63 -7.84
N TYR A 36 1.03 -7.63 -7.05
CA TYR A 36 1.04 -7.99 -5.64
C TYR A 36 0.86 -9.49 -5.44
N ILE A 37 1.37 -9.99 -4.31
CA ILE A 37 1.19 -11.36 -3.84
C ILE A 37 0.46 -11.30 -2.50
N PHE A 38 -0.66 -12.02 -2.41
CA PHE A 38 -1.47 -12.20 -1.20
C PHE A 38 -1.37 -13.65 -0.74
N ILE A 39 -1.35 -13.85 0.58
CA ILE A 39 -1.37 -15.17 1.19
C ILE A 39 -2.51 -15.29 2.19
N CYS A 40 -3.03 -16.49 2.38
CA CYS A 40 -4.02 -16.80 3.41
C CYS A 40 -3.58 -18.01 4.24
N LEU A 41 -3.56 -17.84 5.55
CA LEU A 41 -3.16 -18.88 6.51
C LEU A 41 -4.33 -19.76 6.98
N ALA A 42 -5.56 -19.44 6.56
CA ALA A 42 -6.72 -20.27 6.87
C ALA A 42 -6.62 -21.62 6.16
N LYS A 43 -7.12 -22.67 6.81
CA LYS A 43 -7.23 -24.01 6.19
C LYS A 43 -8.11 -23.99 4.94
N GLU A 44 -9.18 -23.21 4.99
CA GLU A 44 -10.10 -22.95 3.88
C GLU A 44 -10.01 -21.45 3.56
N PRO A 45 -9.24 -21.04 2.55
CA PRO A 45 -9.09 -19.63 2.20
C PRO A 45 -10.39 -19.08 1.61
N ALA A 46 -10.66 -17.80 1.87
CA ALA A 46 -11.77 -17.09 1.24
C ALA A 46 -11.56 -16.97 -0.28
N ASP A 47 -12.65 -16.83 -1.02
CA ASP A 47 -12.59 -16.59 -2.46
C ASP A 47 -11.92 -15.23 -2.76
N PHE A 48 -10.86 -15.27 -3.58
CA PHE A 48 -10.10 -14.09 -3.98
C PHE A 48 -10.60 -13.47 -5.31
N ALA A 49 -11.50 -14.15 -6.02
CA ALA A 49 -12.02 -13.67 -7.29
C ALA A 49 -12.70 -12.28 -7.20
N PRO A 50 -13.48 -11.94 -6.14
CA PRO A 50 -14.07 -10.61 -6.00
C PRO A 50 -13.02 -9.50 -5.86
N VAL A 51 -11.99 -9.73 -5.04
CA VAL A 51 -10.86 -8.81 -4.88
C VAL A 51 -10.18 -8.58 -6.22
N ARG A 52 -9.85 -9.66 -6.93
CA ARG A 52 -9.24 -9.61 -8.26
C ARG A 52 -10.09 -8.80 -9.25
N ALA A 53 -11.37 -9.11 -9.36
CA ALA A 53 -12.27 -8.47 -10.31
C ALA A 53 -12.39 -6.95 -10.09
N MET A 54 -12.31 -6.49 -8.84
CA MET A 54 -12.40 -5.06 -8.51
C MET A 54 -11.05 -4.35 -8.63
N VAL A 55 -9.97 -4.94 -8.08
CA VAL A 55 -8.68 -4.29 -7.91
C VAL A 55 -7.80 -4.37 -9.17
N GLU A 56 -7.79 -5.51 -9.85
CA GLU A 56 -6.88 -5.78 -10.97
C GLU A 56 -6.94 -4.71 -12.08
N PRO A 57 -8.13 -4.24 -12.52
CA PRO A 57 -8.20 -3.20 -13.56
C PRO A 57 -7.49 -1.90 -13.19
N TYR A 58 -7.46 -1.51 -11.91
CA TYR A 58 -6.77 -0.30 -11.45
C TYR A 58 -5.25 -0.47 -11.45
N LEU A 59 -4.76 -1.69 -11.18
CA LEU A 59 -3.34 -1.99 -11.06
C LEU A 59 -2.67 -2.31 -12.39
N LEU A 60 -3.37 -2.98 -13.31
CA LEU A 60 -2.81 -3.47 -14.57
C LEU A 60 -2.07 -2.40 -15.39
N PRO A 61 -2.59 -1.16 -15.55
CA PRO A 61 -1.88 -0.12 -16.32
C PRO A 61 -0.47 0.19 -15.78
N HIS A 62 -0.26 0.02 -14.47
CA HIS A 62 0.99 0.37 -13.80
C HIS A 62 2.07 -0.71 -13.89
N ARG A 63 1.77 -1.88 -14.48
CA ARG A 63 2.73 -2.95 -14.79
C ARG A 63 3.70 -3.26 -13.64
N LEU A 64 3.20 -3.35 -12.40
CA LEU A 64 4.05 -3.51 -11.21
C LEU A 64 4.91 -4.79 -11.20
N ARG A 65 4.57 -5.79 -12.03
CA ARG A 65 5.43 -6.97 -12.29
C ARG A 65 6.77 -6.62 -12.94
N GLU A 66 6.88 -5.43 -13.52
CA GLU A 66 8.07 -4.87 -14.17
C GLU A 66 8.69 -3.74 -13.35
N ALA A 67 8.27 -3.57 -12.10
CA ALA A 67 8.93 -2.70 -11.16
C ALA A 67 10.09 -3.42 -10.46
N LYS A 68 10.99 -2.64 -9.87
CA LYS A 68 11.95 -3.10 -8.86
C LYS A 68 11.72 -2.34 -7.56
N VAL A 69 12.11 -2.94 -6.44
CA VAL A 69 12.19 -2.23 -5.15
C VAL A 69 13.41 -1.33 -5.18
N ALA A 70 13.21 -0.01 -5.19
CA ALA A 70 14.29 0.97 -5.05
C ALA A 70 14.72 1.11 -3.59
N PHE A 71 13.76 1.09 -2.67
CA PHE A 71 14.00 1.17 -1.24
C PHE A 71 12.96 0.38 -0.45
N GLU A 72 13.38 -0.15 0.70
CA GLU A 72 12.50 -0.81 1.66
C GLU A 72 12.86 -0.31 3.06
N SER A 73 11.85 0.07 3.83
CA SER A 73 11.97 0.43 5.23
C SER A 73 10.95 -0.37 6.04
N THR A 74 11.36 -0.86 7.19
CA THR A 74 10.43 -1.42 8.18
C THR A 74 10.63 -0.71 9.50
N ILE A 75 9.57 -0.10 10.00
CA ILE A 75 9.51 0.47 11.34
C ILE A 75 8.63 -0.39 12.23
N VAL A 76 8.92 -0.37 13.53
CA VAL A 76 8.03 -0.89 14.55
C VAL A 76 7.41 0.31 15.26
N GLU A 77 6.10 0.40 15.20
CA GLU A 77 5.32 1.37 15.94
C GLU A 77 4.83 0.73 17.24
N LYS A 78 5.05 1.39 18.38
CA LYS A 78 4.55 0.94 19.69
C LYS A 78 3.06 1.26 19.88
N GLY A 79 2.25 0.82 18.92
CA GLY A 79 0.79 0.87 18.99
C GLY A 79 0.16 -0.41 18.46
N ASN A 80 -1.09 -0.64 18.87
CA ASN A 80 -1.89 -1.73 18.34
C ASN A 80 -2.13 -1.55 16.83
N TRP A 81 -2.16 -2.63 16.06
CA TRP A 81 -2.36 -2.58 14.60
C TRP A 81 -3.64 -1.86 14.17
N LYS A 82 -4.67 -1.83 15.03
CA LYS A 82 -5.89 -1.06 14.78
C LYS A 82 -5.65 0.44 14.84
N LEU A 83 -4.81 0.93 15.75
CA LEU A 83 -4.45 2.35 15.84
C LEU A 83 -3.67 2.80 14.61
N VAL A 84 -2.78 1.95 14.09
CA VAL A 84 -2.07 2.20 12.83
C VAL A 84 -3.07 2.39 11.68
N TRP A 85 -4.09 1.53 11.61
CA TRP A 85 -5.16 1.68 10.62
C TRP A 85 -6.03 2.90 10.87
N GLU A 86 -6.47 3.15 12.10
CA GLU A 86 -7.29 4.31 12.45
C GLU A 86 -6.57 5.60 12.03
N ASN A 87 -5.27 5.74 12.35
CA ASN A 87 -4.43 6.84 11.87
C ASN A 87 -4.38 6.92 10.34
N ASN A 88 -4.12 5.80 9.65
CA ASN A 88 -4.04 5.79 8.18
C ASN A 88 -5.35 6.17 7.45
N ARG A 89 -6.51 5.94 8.08
CA ARG A 89 -7.82 6.03 7.41
C ARG A 89 -8.47 7.41 7.53
N GLU A 90 -7.80 8.36 8.16
CA GLU A 90 -8.19 9.77 8.21
C GLU A 90 -7.01 10.67 7.85
N CYS A 91 -7.28 11.97 7.76
CA CYS A 91 -6.25 13.00 7.55
C CYS A 91 -6.55 14.26 8.38
N TYR A 92 -7.30 14.08 9.46
CA TYR A 92 -7.62 15.09 10.45
C TYR A 92 -6.37 15.53 11.19
N HIS A 93 -5.41 14.62 11.43
CA HIS A 93 -4.12 14.96 12.03
C HIS A 93 -3.12 15.59 11.03
N CYS A 94 -3.36 15.53 9.72
CA CYS A 94 -2.37 15.84 8.69
C CYS A 94 -1.82 17.27 8.80
N ALA A 95 -2.69 18.28 8.87
CA ALA A 95 -2.28 19.70 8.85
C ALA A 95 -1.33 20.07 10.00
N GLY A 96 -1.46 19.40 11.14
CA GLY A 96 -0.63 19.63 12.31
C GLY A 96 0.67 18.81 12.35
N ASN A 97 0.76 17.72 11.57
CA ASN A 97 1.80 16.71 11.76
C ASN A 97 2.64 16.40 10.51
N HIS A 98 2.16 16.69 9.30
CA HIS A 98 2.83 16.27 8.05
C HIS A 98 3.26 17.43 7.14
N PRO A 99 4.30 18.20 7.52
CA PRO A 99 4.78 19.33 6.73
C PRO A 99 5.31 18.92 5.35
N GLU A 100 5.80 17.69 5.17
CA GLU A 100 6.24 17.14 3.89
C GLU A 100 5.05 16.72 3.02
N LEU A 101 4.15 15.88 3.56
CA LEU A 101 3.04 15.29 2.80
C LEU A 101 2.03 16.34 2.35
N CYS A 102 1.67 17.28 3.23
CA CYS A 102 0.67 18.32 2.95
C CYS A 102 1.10 19.33 1.86
N LYS A 103 2.33 19.23 1.35
CA LYS A 103 2.73 19.96 0.13
C LYS A 103 2.07 19.42 -1.14
N THR A 104 1.67 18.15 -1.13
CA THR A 104 1.25 17.43 -2.34
C THR A 104 -0.03 16.63 -2.15
N PHE A 105 -0.31 16.12 -0.95
CA PHE A 105 -1.49 15.33 -0.67
C PHE A 105 -2.64 16.20 -0.16
N PRO A 106 -3.85 16.10 -0.75
CA PRO A 106 -5.01 16.84 -0.26
C PRO A 106 -5.57 16.20 1.01
N GLU A 107 -5.86 17.02 2.00
CA GLU A 107 -6.41 16.60 3.30
C GLU A 107 -7.93 16.41 3.26
N ALA A 108 -8.56 16.76 2.12
CA ALA A 108 -10.00 16.74 1.95
C ALA A 108 -10.60 15.35 2.28
N PRO A 109 -11.66 15.29 3.11
CA PRO A 109 -12.32 14.02 3.45
C PRO A 109 -12.84 13.24 2.22
N THR A 110 -13.11 13.93 1.11
CA THR A 110 -13.51 13.34 -0.18
C THR A 110 -12.39 12.51 -0.82
N VAL A 111 -11.13 12.72 -0.43
CA VAL A 111 -9.96 11.97 -0.91
C VAL A 111 -9.59 10.83 0.05
N THR A 112 -9.56 11.10 1.35
CA THR A 112 -9.04 10.17 2.36
C THR A 112 -10.11 9.19 2.85
N GLY A 113 -11.35 9.66 3.00
CA GLY A 113 -12.48 8.95 3.56
C GLY A 113 -13.24 8.04 2.58
N VAL A 114 -14.52 7.82 2.88
CA VAL A 114 -15.42 6.92 2.13
C VAL A 114 -16.70 7.61 1.66
N GLN A 115 -16.83 8.92 1.85
CA GLN A 115 -18.04 9.69 1.53
C GLN A 115 -17.70 10.92 0.69
N GLY A 116 -18.67 11.36 -0.12
CA GLY A 116 -18.64 12.65 -0.82
C GLY A 116 -17.81 12.70 -2.11
N ALA A 117 -16.94 11.71 -2.37
CA ALA A 117 -16.10 11.68 -3.57
C ALA A 117 -16.92 11.75 -4.88
N ASP A 118 -18.05 11.04 -4.94
CA ASP A 118 -18.93 11.00 -6.14
C ASP A 118 -19.74 12.30 -6.36
N SER A 119 -19.69 13.23 -5.40
CA SER A 119 -20.36 14.54 -5.48
C SER A 119 -19.37 15.71 -5.59
N ASP A 120 -18.07 15.43 -5.54
CA ASP A 120 -17.00 16.44 -5.60
C ASP A 120 -16.65 16.73 -7.08
N PRO A 121 -16.89 17.95 -7.58
CA PRO A 121 -16.65 18.28 -8.99
C PRO A 121 -15.19 18.09 -9.42
N ASP A 122 -14.23 18.33 -8.53
CA ASP A 122 -12.80 18.20 -8.85
C ASP A 122 -12.41 16.72 -8.96
N MET A 123 -12.96 15.87 -8.09
CA MET A 123 -12.80 14.41 -8.18
C MET A 123 -13.42 13.85 -9.47
N LEU A 124 -14.65 14.26 -9.80
CA LEU A 124 -15.34 13.82 -11.01
C LEU A 124 -14.58 14.21 -12.28
N ALA A 125 -14.07 15.46 -12.34
CA ALA A 125 -13.26 15.92 -13.45
C ALA A 125 -11.92 15.15 -13.55
N HIS A 126 -11.27 14.88 -12.42
CA HIS A 126 -10.03 14.11 -12.37
C HIS A 126 -10.23 12.67 -12.85
N TRP A 127 -11.32 12.02 -12.43
CA TRP A 127 -11.66 10.67 -12.90
C TRP A 127 -11.95 10.65 -14.39
N ALA A 128 -12.74 11.60 -14.90
CA ALA A 128 -13.04 11.67 -16.33
C ALA A 128 -11.75 11.83 -17.17
N LYS A 129 -10.83 12.70 -16.73
CA LYS A 129 -9.52 12.87 -17.37
C LYS A 129 -8.72 11.57 -17.40
N CYS A 130 -8.63 10.87 -16.27
CA CYS A 130 -7.84 9.64 -16.16
C CYS A 130 -8.49 8.47 -16.92
N GLU A 131 -9.82 8.34 -16.88
CA GLU A 131 -10.55 7.31 -17.62
C GLU A 131 -10.48 7.52 -19.13
N ALA A 132 -10.47 8.78 -19.60
CA ALA A 132 -10.21 9.10 -21.01
C ALA A 132 -8.81 8.67 -21.48
N ALA A 133 -7.87 8.53 -20.54
CA ALA A 133 -6.54 7.97 -20.79
C ALA A 133 -6.44 6.45 -20.54
N GLY A 134 -7.57 5.76 -20.34
CA GLY A 134 -7.59 4.31 -20.09
C GLY A 134 -7.16 3.91 -18.68
N LEU A 135 -7.20 4.84 -17.71
CA LEU A 135 -6.86 4.57 -16.32
C LEU A 135 -8.15 4.50 -15.47
N PRO A 136 -8.57 3.31 -14.99
CA PRO A 136 -9.65 3.20 -14.03
C PRO A 136 -9.38 4.08 -12.80
N SER A 137 -10.38 4.86 -12.40
CA SER A 137 -10.17 5.98 -11.47
C SER A 137 -11.30 6.18 -10.47
N LYS A 138 -12.55 5.91 -10.84
CA LYS A 138 -13.72 6.06 -9.96
C LYS A 138 -13.55 5.37 -8.62
N PHE A 139 -14.19 5.94 -7.60
CA PHE A 139 -14.28 5.33 -6.29
C PHE A 139 -15.02 3.99 -6.36
N ARG A 140 -14.39 2.93 -5.82
CA ARG A 140 -15.03 1.64 -5.58
C ARG A 140 -14.64 1.14 -4.21
N ILE A 141 -15.60 0.58 -3.50
CA ILE A 141 -15.41 -0.06 -2.21
C ILE A 141 -16.16 -1.38 -2.20
N ASP A 142 -15.54 -2.38 -1.59
CA ASP A 142 -16.18 -3.64 -1.24
C ASP A 142 -17.42 -3.39 -0.36
N PRO A 143 -18.55 -4.11 -0.53
CA PRO A 143 -19.74 -3.91 0.31
C PRO A 143 -19.50 -4.11 1.81
N ALA A 144 -18.54 -4.96 2.21
CA ALA A 144 -18.14 -5.14 3.61
C ALA A 144 -17.02 -4.16 4.03
N GLY A 145 -16.60 -3.26 3.13
CA GLY A 145 -15.58 -2.25 3.39
C GLY A 145 -14.14 -2.77 3.39
N GLN A 146 -13.91 -4.05 3.06
CA GLN A 146 -12.60 -4.68 3.23
C GLN A 146 -11.51 -4.08 2.34
N TYR A 147 -11.86 -3.70 1.11
CA TYR A 147 -10.93 -3.10 0.16
C TYR A 147 -11.59 -1.98 -0.63
N ARG A 148 -10.78 -0.98 -1.01
CA ARG A 148 -11.22 0.21 -1.74
C ARG A 148 -10.15 0.60 -2.76
N ALA A 149 -10.58 1.07 -3.93
CA ALA A 149 -9.72 1.69 -4.92
C ALA A 149 -10.34 3.02 -5.40
N THR A 150 -9.52 4.06 -5.52
CA THR A 150 -9.89 5.32 -6.17
C THR A 150 -8.62 6.05 -6.60
N ARG A 151 -8.70 6.83 -7.67
CA ARG A 151 -7.61 7.74 -8.06
C ARG A 151 -7.95 9.14 -7.61
N ALA A 152 -7.12 9.72 -6.75
CA ALA A 152 -7.29 11.06 -6.24
C ALA A 152 -6.28 12.03 -6.88
N PRO A 153 -6.68 13.30 -7.15
CA PRO A 153 -5.76 14.33 -7.57
C PRO A 153 -4.78 14.67 -6.44
N LEU A 154 -3.61 15.21 -6.81
CA LEU A 154 -2.69 15.83 -5.86
C LEU A 154 -2.97 17.35 -5.81
N LEU A 155 -2.40 18.03 -4.82
CA LEU A 155 -2.54 19.47 -4.66
C LEU A 155 -1.84 20.24 -5.78
N ARG A 156 -2.52 21.28 -6.29
CA ARG A 156 -1.96 22.26 -7.23
C ARG A 156 -1.38 21.56 -8.48
N ASP A 157 -0.11 21.82 -8.79
CA ASP A 157 0.60 21.23 -9.93
C ASP A 157 1.46 20.02 -9.55
N ALA A 158 1.28 19.46 -8.35
CA ALA A 158 2.04 18.29 -7.92
C ALA A 158 1.70 17.05 -8.78
N VAL A 159 2.74 16.30 -9.13
CA VAL A 159 2.66 15.04 -9.88
C VAL A 159 3.20 13.86 -9.10
N SER A 160 3.92 14.11 -8.00
CA SER A 160 4.52 13.07 -7.17
C SER A 160 4.69 13.50 -5.71
N TYR A 161 4.98 12.55 -4.82
CA TYR A 161 5.28 12.78 -3.41
C TYR A 161 6.73 13.18 -3.20
N THR A 162 7.06 14.40 -3.61
CA THR A 162 8.36 15.03 -3.33
C THR A 162 8.16 16.41 -2.71
N MET A 163 9.20 16.95 -2.08
CA MET A 163 9.14 18.29 -1.48
C MET A 163 8.86 19.41 -2.48
N THR A 164 9.11 19.16 -3.77
CA THR A 164 8.84 20.12 -4.84
C THR A 164 7.53 19.84 -5.58
N GLY A 165 6.88 18.71 -5.31
CA GLY A 165 5.74 18.20 -6.07
C GLY A 165 6.09 17.67 -7.46
N ARG A 166 7.36 17.78 -7.90
CA ARG A 166 7.83 17.22 -9.17
C ARG A 166 8.11 15.73 -9.03
N ARG A 167 8.33 15.07 -10.16
CA ARG A 167 8.62 13.63 -10.23
C ARG A 167 9.86 13.27 -9.42
N ALA A 168 9.80 12.20 -8.65
CA ALA A 168 10.96 11.59 -8.01
C ALA A 168 11.79 10.77 -9.02
N VAL A 169 11.12 10.20 -10.03
CA VAL A 169 11.76 9.39 -11.09
C VAL A 169 11.51 9.99 -12.47
N LYS A 170 12.59 10.19 -13.24
CA LYS A 170 12.53 10.69 -14.62
C LYS A 170 11.75 9.74 -15.54
N LYS A 171 12.01 8.43 -15.40
CA LYS A 171 11.26 7.37 -16.10
C LYS A 171 9.89 7.18 -15.46
N ASN A 172 8.86 6.90 -16.26
CA ASN A 172 7.54 6.49 -15.74
C ASN A 172 7.66 5.12 -15.06
N LEU A 173 6.84 4.88 -14.04
CA LEU A 173 6.73 3.55 -13.42
C LEU A 173 6.35 2.48 -14.46
N SER A 174 5.49 2.86 -15.40
CA SER A 174 5.01 2.02 -16.49
C SER A 174 5.11 2.75 -17.82
N ASP A 175 5.66 2.07 -18.82
CA ASP A 175 5.69 2.56 -20.21
C ASP A 175 4.27 2.74 -20.80
N SER A 176 3.25 2.11 -20.20
CA SER A 176 1.86 2.19 -20.65
C SER A 176 1.11 3.40 -20.08
N VAL A 177 1.71 4.13 -19.12
CA VAL A 177 1.08 5.29 -18.47
C VAL A 177 1.91 6.52 -18.77
N SER A 178 1.49 7.29 -19.79
CA SER A 178 2.17 8.54 -20.19
C SER A 178 1.40 9.80 -19.84
N THR A 179 0.15 9.68 -19.40
CA THR A 179 -0.71 10.81 -19.03
C THR A 179 -0.14 11.53 -17.82
N ASP A 180 -0.04 12.85 -17.92
CA ASP A 180 0.45 13.69 -16.84
C ASP A 180 -0.64 14.01 -15.79
N ARG A 181 -0.22 14.32 -14.56
CA ARG A 181 -1.10 14.67 -13.43
C ARG A 181 -2.25 13.66 -13.27
N ILE A 182 -1.91 12.37 -13.16
CA ILE A 182 -2.86 11.29 -12.84
C ILE A 182 -3.11 11.17 -11.33
N GLY A 183 -2.44 12.00 -10.52
CA GLY A 183 -2.49 11.95 -9.08
C GLY A 183 -2.03 10.59 -8.53
N SER A 184 -2.67 10.12 -7.47
CA SER A 184 -2.34 8.86 -6.81
C SER A 184 -3.52 7.89 -6.85
N LEU A 185 -3.27 6.66 -7.28
CA LEU A 185 -4.19 5.55 -7.03
C LEU A 185 -4.06 5.14 -5.57
N LEU A 186 -5.10 5.42 -4.80
CA LEU A 186 -5.25 5.02 -3.41
C LEU A 186 -5.92 3.66 -3.36
N LEU A 187 -5.24 2.68 -2.79
CA LEU A 187 -5.76 1.35 -2.61
C LEU A 187 -5.48 0.84 -1.20
N TYR A 188 -6.51 0.35 -0.51
CA TYR A 188 -6.31 -0.44 0.70
C TYR A 188 -7.00 -1.79 0.60
N HIS A 189 -6.47 -2.77 1.35
CA HIS A 189 -7.10 -4.04 1.62
C HIS A 189 -6.79 -4.43 3.07
N TYR A 190 -7.80 -4.37 3.94
CA TYR A 190 -7.65 -4.79 5.33
C TYR A 190 -7.38 -6.31 5.42
N PRO A 191 -6.58 -6.77 6.40
CA PRO A 191 -5.95 -5.99 7.46
C PRO A 191 -4.49 -5.61 7.17
N THR A 192 -3.99 -5.79 5.94
CA THR A 192 -2.54 -5.86 5.71
C THR A 192 -1.93 -4.76 4.85
N THR A 193 -2.67 -4.00 4.03
CA THR A 193 -1.99 -3.08 3.08
C THR A 193 -2.78 -1.84 2.69
N TRP A 194 -2.10 -0.69 2.67
CA TRP A 194 -2.49 0.49 1.88
C TRP A 194 -1.39 0.82 0.87
N ASN A 195 -1.74 1.54 -0.19
CA ASN A 195 -0.88 1.74 -1.35
C ASN A 195 -1.20 3.06 -2.05
N HIS A 196 -0.14 3.65 -2.60
CA HIS A 196 -0.20 4.85 -3.43
C HIS A 196 0.57 4.58 -4.72
N ILE A 197 -0.12 4.63 -5.87
CA ILE A 197 0.51 4.40 -7.17
C ILE A 197 0.40 5.67 -8.03
N LEU A 198 1.54 6.29 -8.29
CA LEU A 198 1.69 7.54 -9.03
C LEU A 198 2.17 7.27 -10.46
N GLY A 199 2.44 8.31 -11.23
CA GLY A 199 2.94 8.17 -12.61
C GLY A 199 4.40 7.73 -12.70
N ASP A 200 5.23 8.12 -11.74
CA ASP A 200 6.69 7.91 -11.76
C ASP A 200 7.16 6.79 -10.83
N HIS A 201 6.47 6.54 -9.72
CA HIS A 201 6.77 5.46 -8.79
C HIS A 201 5.52 5.00 -8.01
N ALA A 202 5.62 3.91 -7.26
CA ALA A 202 4.61 3.47 -6.32
C ALA A 202 5.19 3.36 -4.90
N VAL A 203 4.35 3.53 -3.89
CA VAL A 203 4.68 3.32 -2.48
C VAL A 203 3.68 2.33 -1.91
N THR A 204 4.17 1.19 -1.44
CA THR A 204 3.36 0.08 -0.92
C THR A 204 3.62 -0.12 0.56
N PHE A 205 2.57 -0.32 1.34
CA PHE A 205 2.67 -0.48 2.79
C PHE A 205 2.13 -1.83 3.21
N ARG A 206 2.79 -2.46 4.17
CA ARG A 206 2.35 -3.71 4.79
C ARG A 206 2.31 -3.57 6.29
N VAL A 207 1.15 -3.84 6.88
CA VAL A 207 0.88 -3.84 8.32
C VAL A 207 0.90 -5.28 8.83
N LEU A 208 1.75 -5.56 9.82
CA LEU A 208 1.78 -6.85 10.50
C LEU A 208 1.79 -6.65 12.02
N PRO A 209 0.81 -7.21 12.77
CA PRO A 209 0.83 -7.15 14.22
C PRO A 209 2.01 -7.99 14.77
N ILE A 210 2.74 -7.43 15.74
CA ILE A 210 3.80 -8.13 16.49
C ILE A 210 3.24 -8.57 17.85
N SER A 211 2.62 -7.63 18.57
CA SER A 211 2.02 -7.86 19.88
C SER A 211 0.73 -7.04 20.03
N ALA A 212 0.14 -7.03 21.23
CA ALA A 212 -1.02 -6.19 21.49
C ALA A 212 -0.71 -4.69 21.37
N THR A 213 0.55 -4.28 21.48
CA THR A 213 1.00 -2.88 21.52
C THR A 213 2.14 -2.60 20.54
N GLU A 214 2.43 -3.50 19.60
CA GLU A 214 3.48 -3.31 18.61
C GLU A 214 3.03 -3.79 17.24
N THR A 215 3.34 -3.00 16.22
CA THR A 215 2.98 -3.27 14.82
C THR A 215 4.17 -2.97 13.92
N ALA A 216 4.51 -3.90 13.03
CA ALA A 216 5.46 -3.65 11.96
C ALA A 216 4.76 -3.01 10.77
N VAL A 217 5.28 -1.88 10.31
CA VAL A 217 4.91 -1.25 9.04
C VAL A 217 6.09 -1.32 8.09
N THR A 218 5.98 -2.14 7.05
CA THR A 218 6.96 -2.24 5.97
C THR A 218 6.51 -1.38 4.79
N THR A 219 7.31 -0.39 4.42
CA THR A 219 7.10 0.48 3.25
C THR A 219 8.10 0.13 2.15
N LYS A 220 7.64 0.00 0.91
CA LYS A 220 8.50 -0.21 -0.27
C LYS A 220 8.22 0.83 -1.33
N TRP A 221 9.29 1.39 -1.89
CA TRP A 221 9.25 2.28 -3.03
C TRP A 221 9.57 1.48 -4.29
N LEU A 222 8.61 1.43 -5.20
CA LEU A 222 8.72 0.70 -6.46
C LEU A 222 8.95 1.68 -7.60
N VAL A 223 9.99 1.44 -8.38
CA VAL A 223 10.32 2.20 -9.59
C VAL A 223 10.36 1.24 -10.78
N HIS A 224 10.36 1.76 -12.00
CA HIS A 224 10.55 0.95 -13.19
C HIS A 224 11.83 0.08 -13.07
N LYS A 225 11.80 -1.20 -13.46
CA LYS A 225 12.96 -2.13 -13.35
C LYS A 225 14.26 -1.58 -13.93
N ASP A 226 14.17 -0.86 -15.05
CA ASP A 226 15.32 -0.25 -15.73
C ASP A 226 15.71 1.15 -15.22
N ALA A 227 14.99 1.76 -14.27
CA ALA A 227 15.38 3.06 -13.73
C ALA A 227 16.68 2.91 -12.93
N VAL A 228 17.65 3.80 -13.13
CA VAL A 228 18.97 3.74 -12.52
C VAL A 228 19.13 4.84 -11.46
N GLU A 229 19.48 4.47 -10.24
CA GLU A 229 19.79 5.42 -9.16
C GLU A 229 20.96 6.34 -9.53
N GLY A 230 20.88 7.62 -9.19
CA GLY A 230 21.85 8.64 -9.56
C GLY A 230 21.73 9.14 -11.01
N VAL A 231 20.90 8.50 -11.83
CA VAL A 231 20.62 8.91 -13.22
C VAL A 231 19.15 9.30 -13.37
N ASP A 232 18.25 8.37 -13.10
CA ASP A 232 16.81 8.52 -13.25
C ASP A 232 16.13 9.01 -11.97
N TYR A 233 16.70 8.71 -10.80
CA TYR A 233 16.19 9.14 -9.50
C TYR A 233 17.33 9.32 -8.50
N ASP A 234 17.12 10.23 -7.54
CA ASP A 234 17.91 10.32 -6.32
C ASP A 234 17.16 9.59 -5.19
N LEU A 235 17.86 8.74 -4.44
CA LEU A 235 17.22 7.90 -3.42
C LEU A 235 16.66 8.75 -2.28
N ALA A 236 17.39 9.77 -1.84
CA ALA A 236 16.94 10.62 -0.74
C ALA A 236 15.69 11.41 -1.14
N GLU A 237 15.64 11.99 -2.35
CA GLU A 237 14.44 12.67 -2.85
C GLU A 237 13.25 11.72 -2.98
N LEU A 238 13.46 10.50 -3.50
CA LEU A 238 12.40 9.49 -3.68
C LEU A 238 11.76 9.07 -2.35
N THR A 239 12.55 8.91 -1.30
CA THR A 239 12.08 8.33 -0.03
C THR A 239 11.72 9.35 1.02
N HIS A 240 12.20 10.60 0.91
CA HIS A 240 12.13 11.58 1.99
C HIS A 240 10.71 11.82 2.52
N VAL A 241 9.75 12.17 1.65
CA VAL A 241 8.38 12.52 2.10
C VAL A 241 7.78 11.40 2.94
N TRP A 242 7.73 10.17 2.41
CA TRP A 242 7.13 9.04 3.12
C TRP A 242 7.98 8.52 4.28
N THR A 243 9.29 8.77 4.30
CA THR A 243 10.13 8.45 5.47
C THR A 243 9.77 9.35 6.64
N GLU A 244 9.64 10.66 6.41
CA GLU A 244 9.24 11.62 7.43
C GLU A 244 7.78 11.39 7.86
N THR A 245 6.86 11.18 6.90
CA THR A 245 5.45 10.90 7.20
C THR A 245 5.28 9.65 8.06
N ASN A 246 5.95 8.54 7.72
CA ASN A 246 5.88 7.32 8.54
C ASN A 246 6.42 7.54 9.97
N ASP A 247 7.46 8.37 10.12
CA ASP A 247 8.00 8.69 11.45
C ASP A 247 7.02 9.55 12.27
N GLN A 248 6.35 10.49 11.61
CA GLN A 248 5.32 11.34 12.20
C GLN A 248 4.10 10.51 12.61
N ASP A 249 3.60 9.64 11.74
CA ASP A 249 2.52 8.70 12.01
C ASP A 249 2.84 7.81 13.21
N ARG A 250 4.04 7.21 13.23
CA ARG A 250 4.51 6.41 14.36
C ARG A 250 4.39 7.19 15.67
N ARG A 251 4.87 8.43 15.73
CA ARG A 251 4.81 9.23 16.96
C ARG A 251 3.36 9.47 17.41
N ILE A 252 2.46 9.75 16.48
CA ILE A 252 1.02 9.92 16.78
C ILE A 252 0.44 8.61 17.34
N VAL A 253 0.71 7.50 16.68
CA VAL A 253 0.23 6.17 17.08
C VAL A 253 0.76 5.78 18.46
N GLU A 254 2.04 6.03 18.75
CA GLU A 254 2.67 5.72 20.03
C GLU A 254 2.13 6.59 21.17
N GLU A 255 1.93 7.89 20.94
CA GLU A 255 1.31 8.79 21.92
C GLU A 255 -0.16 8.43 22.17
N ASN A 256 -0.92 8.08 21.12
CA ASN A 256 -2.29 7.62 21.25
C ASN A 256 -2.36 6.30 22.05
N ALA A 257 -1.49 5.34 21.73
CA ALA A 257 -1.37 4.09 22.47
C ALA A 257 -1.01 4.32 23.94
N PHE A 258 -0.10 5.25 24.23
CA PHE A 258 0.24 5.63 25.60
C PHE A 258 -0.97 6.16 26.37
N GLY A 259 -1.78 7.03 25.77
CA GLY A 259 -3.01 7.55 26.37
C GLY A 259 -4.05 6.46 26.65
N ILE A 260 -4.26 5.55 25.69
CA ILE A 260 -5.24 4.46 25.77
C ILE A 260 -4.91 3.44 26.87
N LEU A 261 -3.63 3.31 27.26
CA LEU A 261 -3.23 2.44 28.37
C LEU A 261 -3.70 2.92 29.74
N SER A 262 -4.13 4.18 29.88
CA SER A 262 -4.67 4.71 31.12
C SER A 262 -5.99 4.00 31.49
N PRO A 263 -6.17 3.57 32.75
CA PRO A 263 -7.47 3.06 33.22
C PRO A 263 -8.62 4.09 33.15
N ALA A 264 -8.28 5.38 32.99
CA ALA A 264 -9.24 6.46 32.83
C ALA A 264 -9.61 6.73 31.36
N TYR A 265 -9.04 5.98 30.41
CA TYR A 265 -9.40 6.10 29.00
C TYR A 265 -10.85 5.65 28.79
N GLU A 266 -11.62 6.49 28.11
CA GLU A 266 -12.94 6.19 27.58
C GLU A 266 -12.96 6.53 26.07
N PRO A 267 -13.54 5.69 25.21
CA PRO A 267 -13.65 5.99 23.79
C PRO A 267 -14.41 7.30 23.53
N GLY A 268 -13.85 8.17 22.69
CA GLY A 268 -14.52 9.37 22.18
C GLY A 268 -15.59 9.07 21.11
N PRO A 269 -16.29 10.11 20.63
CA PRO A 269 -17.28 9.97 19.55
C PRO A 269 -16.65 9.63 18.19
#